data_AF-A0A258F2Z1-F1
#
_entry.id   AF-A0A258F2Z1-F1
#
_cell.length_a   1.000
_cell.length_b   1.000
_cell.length_c   1.000
_cell.angle_alpha   90.00
_cell.angle_beta   90.00
_cell.angle_gamma   90.00
#
_symmetry.space_group_name_H-M   'P 1'
#
loop_
_entity.id
_entity.type
_entity.pdbx_description
1 polymer ?
#
loop_
_entity_poly.entity_id
_entity_poly.type
_entity_poly.pdbx_seq_one_letter_code
_entity_poly.pdbx_strand_id
1 'polypeptide(L)'
;MKKPSNFNALIDLVHEAVYEIDELRACLEHDDDEAASYTPFLDPLDGMLRELHESMVSGQYPGAGQGGDLPFMELFKKHERSIPFRELLRTINATHREGYES
;
A
#
# COMPACT_ATOMS: atom_id res chain seq x y z
N MET A 1 6.92 -9.60 -7.19
CA MET A 1 7.69 -8.34 -7.17
C MET A 1 9.01 -8.52 -6.45
N LYS A 2 10.00 -7.66 -6.68
CA LYS A 2 11.25 -7.66 -5.91
C LYS A 2 11.08 -6.84 -4.63
N LYS A 3 11.75 -7.26 -3.56
CA LYS A 3 11.78 -6.54 -2.28
C LYS A 3 12.67 -5.30 -2.42
N PRO A 4 12.30 -4.13 -1.88
CA PRO A 4 13.16 -2.95 -1.83
C PRO A 4 14.50 -3.20 -1.16
N SER A 5 15.57 -2.65 -1.73
CA SER A 5 16.95 -2.79 -1.24
C SER A 5 17.36 -1.70 -0.25
N ASN A 6 16.58 -0.62 -0.11
CA ASN A 6 16.86 0.48 0.80
C ASN A 6 15.60 1.31 1.09
N PHE A 7 15.75 2.32 1.96
CA PHE A 7 14.65 3.18 2.40
C PHE A 7 13.98 3.96 1.27
N ASN A 8 14.77 4.53 0.36
CA ASN A 8 14.21 5.28 -0.78
C ASN A 8 13.40 4.35 -1.69
N ALA A 9 13.92 3.16 -1.97
CA ALA A 9 13.18 2.15 -2.74
C ALA A 9 11.88 1.71 -2.06
N LEU A 10 11.81 1.74 -0.72
CA LEU A 10 10.56 1.49 0.00
C LEU A 10 9.60 2.69 -0.09
N ILE A 11 10.09 3.93 -0.02
CA ILE A 11 9.28 5.14 -0.24
C ILE A 11 8.67 5.11 -1.63
N ASP A 12 9.49 4.84 -2.65
CA ASP A 12 9.05 4.74 -4.04
C ASP A 12 7.95 3.70 -4.20
N LEU A 13 8.07 2.56 -3.51
CA LEU A 13 7.09 1.49 -3.55
C LEU A 13 5.76 1.88 -2.87
N VAL A 14 5.81 2.61 -1.76
CA VAL A 14 4.60 3.14 -1.11
C VAL A 14 3.94 4.19 -1.99
N HIS A 15 4.72 5.03 -2.66
CA HIS A 15 4.21 6.01 -3.62
C HIS A 15 3.56 5.33 -4.84
N GLU A 16 4.16 4.24 -5.36
CA GLU A 16 3.56 3.40 -6.39
C GLU A 16 2.19 2.86 -5.96
N ALA A 17 2.03 2.46 -4.69
CA ALA A 17 0.75 1.97 -4.19
C ALA A 17 -0.34 3.06 -4.14
N VAL A 18 0.05 4.32 -3.89
CA VAL A 18 -0.86 5.47 -3.99
C VAL A 18 -1.25 5.70 -5.46
N TYR A 19 -0.29 5.61 -6.39
CA TYR A 19 -0.56 5.73 -7.82
C TYR A 19 -1.53 4.64 -8.32
N GLU A 20 -1.34 3.38 -7.92
CA GLU A 20 -2.23 2.28 -8.30
C GLU A 20 -3.69 2.48 -7.83
N ILE A 21 -3.89 3.17 -6.69
CA ILE A 21 -5.23 3.55 -6.24
C ILE A 21 -5.83 4.63 -7.15
N ASP A 22 -5.05 5.64 -7.50
CA ASP A 22 -5.51 6.72 -8.37
C ASP A 22 -5.85 6.19 -9.77
N GLU A 23 -5.04 5.29 -10.31
CA GLU A 23 -5.32 4.60 -11.58
C GLU A 23 -6.56 3.72 -11.49
N LEU A 24 -6.73 2.98 -10.39
CA LEU A 24 -7.93 2.18 -10.16
C LEU A 24 -9.17 3.08 -10.12
N ARG A 25 -9.13 4.23 -9.43
CA ARG A 25 -10.25 5.19 -9.44
C ARG A 25 -10.55 5.71 -10.84
N ALA A 26 -9.53 6.05 -11.62
CA ALA A 26 -9.70 6.52 -12.98
C ALA A 26 -10.35 5.45 -13.88
N CYS A 27 -10.02 4.17 -13.68
CA CYS A 27 -10.66 3.07 -14.41
C CYS A 27 -12.15 2.90 -14.04
N LEU A 28 -12.52 3.23 -12.80
CA LEU A 28 -13.88 3.08 -12.27
C LEU A 28 -14.80 4.27 -12.55
N GLU A 29 -14.28 5.40 -13.06
CA GLU A 29 -15.03 6.67 -13.22
C GLU A 29 -16.28 6.56 -14.11
N HIS A 30 -16.40 5.51 -14.92
CA HIS A 30 -17.53 5.30 -15.84
C HIS A 30 -18.33 4.01 -15.59
N ASP A 31 -18.02 3.27 -14.53
CA ASP A 31 -18.72 2.02 -14.17
C ASP A 31 -19.07 1.99 -12.68
N ASP A 32 -20.26 2.51 -12.35
CA ASP A 32 -20.76 2.63 -10.97
C ASP A 32 -20.94 1.26 -10.29
N ASP A 33 -21.33 0.23 -11.06
CA ASP A 33 -21.55 -1.13 -10.55
C ASP A 33 -20.21 -1.79 -10.17
N GLU A 34 -19.20 -1.62 -11.03
CA GLU A 34 -17.84 -2.06 -10.72
C GLU A 34 -17.26 -1.26 -9.55
N ALA A 35 -17.42 0.07 -9.54
CA ALA A 35 -16.93 0.97 -8.48
C ALA A 35 -17.46 0.57 -7.10
N ALA A 36 -18.74 0.19 -7.01
CA ALA A 36 -19.37 -0.25 -5.76
C ALA A 36 -18.66 -1.45 -5.10
N SER A 37 -17.96 -2.28 -5.89
CA SER A 37 -17.20 -3.42 -5.36
C SER A 37 -15.89 -3.02 -4.66
N TYR A 38 -15.35 -1.83 -4.97
CA TYR A 38 -14.11 -1.28 -4.43
C TYR A 38 -14.34 -0.26 -3.30
N THR A 39 -15.48 0.43 -3.30
CA THR A 39 -15.88 1.43 -2.28
C THR A 39 -15.63 0.99 -0.83
N PRO A 40 -15.86 -0.27 -0.40
CA PRO A 40 -15.65 -0.67 0.99
C PRO A 40 -14.22 -0.54 1.50
N PHE A 41 -13.22 -0.51 0.60
CA PHE A 41 -11.82 -0.47 0.98
C PHE A 41 -10.98 0.59 0.28
N LEU A 42 -11.43 1.16 -0.84
CA LEU A 42 -10.61 2.06 -1.65
C LEU A 42 -10.25 3.35 -0.91
N ASP A 43 -11.23 4.07 -0.34
CA ASP A 43 -10.97 5.31 0.41
C ASP A 43 -10.15 5.07 1.69
N PRO A 44 -10.48 4.07 2.53
CA PRO A 44 -9.66 3.80 3.71
C PRO A 44 -8.22 3.38 3.36
N LEU A 45 -8.04 2.56 2.32
CA LEU A 45 -6.71 2.13 1.89
C LEU A 45 -5.87 3.29 1.37
N ASP A 46 -6.48 4.18 0.58
CA ASP A 46 -5.83 5.41 0.09
C ASP A 46 -5.31 6.28 1.23
N GLY A 47 -6.16 6.57 2.20
CA GLY A 47 -5.78 7.35 3.38
C GLY A 47 -4.60 6.74 4.13
N MET A 48 -4.64 5.43 4.41
CA MET A 48 -3.56 4.75 5.13
C MET A 48 -2.24 4.74 4.36
N LEU A 49 -2.27 4.60 3.03
CA LEU A 49 -1.06 4.61 2.20
C LEU A 49 -0.47 6.01 2.08
N ARG A 50 -1.30 7.04 1.94
CA ARG A 50 -0.86 8.44 1.94
C ARG A 50 -0.28 8.85 3.29
N GLU A 51 -0.91 8.45 4.40
CA GLU A 51 -0.37 8.66 5.75
C GLU A 51 0.96 7.95 5.96
N LEU A 52 1.10 6.70 5.48
CA LEU A 52 2.35 5.98 5.53
C LEU A 52 3.43 6.71 4.73
N HIS A 53 3.14 7.09 3.49
CA HIS A 53 4.07 7.84 2.64
C HIS A 53 4.52 9.15 3.32
N GLU A 54 3.56 9.92 3.83
CA GLU A 54 3.82 11.17 4.54
C GLU A 54 4.72 10.95 5.77
N SER A 55 4.46 9.89 6.55
CA SER A 55 5.31 9.55 7.70
C SER A 55 6.74 9.24 7.29
N MET A 56 6.95 8.63 6.11
CA MET A 56 8.28 8.28 5.62
C MET A 56 9.04 9.52 5.14
N VAL A 57 8.39 10.42 4.38
CA VAL A 57 9.05 11.64 3.88
C VAL A 57 9.26 12.70 4.95
N SER A 58 8.42 12.72 5.98
CA SER A 58 8.56 13.62 7.14
C SER A 58 9.50 13.07 8.23
N GLY A 59 10.07 11.87 8.03
CA GLY A 59 11.00 11.24 8.98
C GLY A 59 10.37 10.73 10.27
N GLN A 60 9.05 10.57 10.30
CA GLN A 60 8.29 10.01 11.43
C GLN A 60 8.12 8.49 11.34
N TYR A 61 8.43 7.89 10.18
CA TYR A 61 8.41 6.45 10.00
C TYR A 61 9.49 5.77 10.86
N PRO A 62 9.14 4.76 11.69
CA PRO A 62 10.06 4.16 12.67
C PRO A 62 11.19 3.31 12.05
N GLY A 63 11.13 3.04 10.74
CA GLY A 63 12.09 2.21 10.03
C GLY A 63 11.58 0.81 9.73
N ALA A 64 12.31 0.11 8.87
CA ALA A 64 12.04 -1.28 8.48
C ALA A 64 12.81 -2.28 9.35
N GLY A 65 12.34 -3.52 9.39
CA GLY A 65 12.98 -4.63 10.11
C GLY A 65 12.69 -4.69 11.62
N GLN A 66 11.70 -3.93 12.10
CA GLN A 66 11.31 -3.91 13.51
C GLN A 66 10.23 -4.96 13.86
N GLY A 67 9.82 -5.79 12.89
CA GLY A 67 8.66 -6.66 13.02
C GLY A 67 7.34 -5.88 12.92
N GLY A 68 6.23 -6.58 13.17
CA GLY A 68 4.88 -6.00 13.06
C GLY A 68 4.38 -5.87 11.62
N ASP A 69 3.06 -5.87 11.48
CA ASP A 69 2.39 -5.56 10.20
C ASP A 69 2.04 -4.06 10.18
N LEU A 70 2.07 -3.45 8.99
CA LEU A 70 1.57 -2.10 8.76
C LEU A 70 0.05 -2.03 9.02
N PRO A 71 -0.49 -0.88 9.49
CA PRO A 71 -1.91 -0.75 9.82
C PRO A 71 -2.88 -1.15 8.70
N PHE A 72 -2.52 -0.88 7.44
CA PHE A 72 -3.36 -1.25 6.30
C PHE A 72 -3.55 -2.76 6.14
N MET A 73 -2.72 -3.60 6.76
CA MET A 73 -2.81 -5.04 6.62
C MET A 73 -4.10 -5.62 7.16
N GLU A 74 -4.73 -4.97 8.15
CA GLU A 74 -6.03 -5.41 8.69
C GLU A 74 -7.17 -5.23 7.67
N LEU A 75 -7.12 -4.16 6.87
CA LEU A 75 -8.05 -3.95 5.76
C LEU A 75 -7.70 -4.88 4.59
N PHE A 76 -6.41 -4.94 4.24
CA PHE A 76 -5.90 -5.78 3.16
C PHE A 76 -6.34 -7.24 3.30
N LYS A 77 -6.18 -7.84 4.49
CA LYS A 77 -6.56 -9.26 4.73
C LYS A 77 -8.04 -9.54 4.44
N LYS A 78 -8.93 -8.55 4.66
CA LYS A 78 -10.38 -8.68 4.40
C LYS A 78 -10.73 -8.58 2.92
N HIS A 79 -9.96 -7.79 2.16
CA HIS A 79 -10.27 -7.45 0.76
C HIS A 79 -9.23 -7.95 -0.23
N GLU A 80 -8.27 -8.77 0.19
CA GLU A 80 -7.09 -9.18 -0.59
C GLU A 80 -7.42 -9.63 -2.01
N ARG A 81 -8.49 -10.41 -2.18
CA ARG A 81 -8.88 -10.96 -3.49
C ARG A 81 -9.42 -9.91 -4.44
N SER A 82 -9.95 -8.81 -3.92
CA SER A 82 -10.50 -7.69 -4.68
C SER A 82 -9.45 -6.64 -5.02
N ILE A 83 -8.25 -6.68 -4.40
CA ILE A 83 -7.22 -5.68 -4.65
C ILE A 83 -6.35 -6.11 -5.85
N PRO A 84 -6.34 -5.35 -6.96
CA PRO A 84 -5.62 -5.75 -8.17
C PRO A 84 -4.09 -5.67 -7.98
N PHE A 85 -3.60 -4.73 -7.17
CA PHE A 85 -2.18 -4.55 -6.82
C PHE A 85 -1.80 -5.21 -5.48
N ARG A 86 -2.45 -6.32 -5.09
CA ARG A 86 -2.22 -6.95 -3.78
C ARG A 86 -0.76 -7.36 -3.49
N GLU A 87 -0.01 -7.72 -4.53
CA GLU A 87 1.40 -8.12 -4.40
C GLU A 87 2.30 -6.93 -4.02
N LEU A 88 1.91 -5.70 -4.41
CA LEU A 88 2.58 -4.47 -4.03
C LEU A 88 2.46 -4.24 -2.53
N LEU A 89 1.25 -4.29 -2.00
CA LEU A 89 0.98 -4.15 -0.57
C LEU A 89 1.68 -5.22 0.28
N ARG A 90 1.70 -6.48 -0.20
CA ARG A 90 2.44 -7.57 0.44
C ARG A 90 3.93 -7.28 0.49
N THR A 91 4.50 -6.78 -0.61
CA THR A 91 5.92 -6.47 -0.69
C THR A 91 6.29 -5.32 0.25
N ILE A 92 5.48 -4.27 0.28
CA ILE A 92 5.66 -3.14 1.23
C ILE A 92 5.65 -3.66 2.66
N ASN A 93 4.63 -4.43 3.05
CA ASN A 93 4.51 -4.95 4.41
C ASN A 93 5.64 -5.91 4.78
N ALA A 94 6.01 -6.83 3.88
CA ALA A 94 7.12 -7.75 4.11
C ALA A 94 8.43 -6.98 4.34
N THR A 95 8.65 -5.90 3.59
CA THR A 95 9.84 -5.05 3.72
C THR A 95 9.83 -4.26 5.01
N HIS A 96 8.71 -3.66 5.38
CA HIS A 96 8.54 -3.03 6.69
C HIS A 96 8.86 -4.01 7.82
N ARG A 97 8.28 -5.22 7.78
CA ARG A 97 8.40 -6.21 8.85
C ARG A 97 9.80 -6.79 8.97
N GLU A 98 10.41 -7.14 7.84
CA GLU A 98 11.62 -7.98 7.80
C GLU A 98 12.88 -7.21 7.43
N GLY A 99 12.78 -5.94 7.03
CA GLY A 99 13.90 -5.16 6.53
C GLY A 99 14.09 -5.32 5.02
N TYR A 100 15.17 -4.75 4.48
CA TYR A 100 15.43 -4.68 3.03
C TYR A 100 15.90 -6.01 2.43
N GLU A 101 15.93 -6.08 1.10
CA GLU A 101 16.64 -7.14 0.36
C GLU A 101 18.11 -7.19 0.81
N SER A 102 18.60 -8.39 1.11
CA SER A 102 19.97 -8.66 1.58
C SER A 102 20.92 -8.99 0.44
#